data_AF-A0A160FVD4-F1
#
_entry.id   AF-A0A160FVD4-F1
#
_cell.length_a   1.000
_cell.length_b   1.000
_cell.length_c   1.000
_cell.angle_alpha   90.00
_cell.angle_beta   90.00
_cell.angle_gamma   90.00
#
_symmetry.space_group_name_H-M   'P 1'
#
loop_
_entity.id
_entity.type
_entity.pdbx_description
1 polymer ?
#
loop_
_entity_poly.entity_id
_entity_poly.type
_entity_poly.pdbx_seq_one_letter_code
_entity_poly.pdbx_strand_id
1 'polypeptide(L)'
;MSNIDFIHDRETFLSLWQRACVCAQKVAVTPASDLLHFDSSNIGTKIFKALIRDIASFKGTGEFAMIVLNPDPFSYFHFHFGKYPGFIVKAHHSNNDFSEMLMTDPGDSPADAIGYYSEQYVVLPISGEWFMYADRGWDGGTGVLTGPPDVMMFARESFAFYENPDQPPRSI
;
A
#
# COMPACT_ATOMS: atom_id res chain seq x y z
N MET A 1 0.52 2.41 -22.16
CA MET A 1 1.61 1.71 -21.47
C MET A 1 1.90 2.53 -20.23
N SER A 2 1.83 1.91 -19.06
CA SER A 2 2.14 2.58 -17.80
C SER A 2 3.59 3.07 -17.82
N ASN A 3 3.86 4.27 -17.30
CA ASN A 3 5.23 4.75 -17.08
C ASN A 3 5.91 4.08 -15.88
N ILE A 4 5.14 3.30 -15.11
CA ILE A 4 5.61 2.43 -14.04
C ILE A 4 5.57 0.99 -14.55
N ASP A 5 6.55 0.19 -14.17
CA ASP A 5 6.59 -1.24 -14.45
C ASP A 5 6.68 -2.05 -13.15
N PHE A 6 6.35 -3.33 -13.24
CA PHE A 6 6.61 -4.30 -12.20
C PHE A 6 8.11 -4.37 -11.89
N ILE A 7 8.44 -4.76 -10.67
CA ILE A 7 9.81 -5.08 -10.32
C ILE A 7 10.17 -6.43 -10.97
N HIS A 8 11.19 -6.42 -11.81
CA HIS A 8 11.76 -7.63 -12.43
C HIS A 8 13.00 -8.14 -11.69
N ASP A 9 13.72 -7.22 -11.02
CA ASP A 9 14.93 -7.55 -10.28
C ASP A 9 14.60 -8.19 -8.93
N ARG A 10 15.14 -9.40 -8.72
CA ARG A 10 14.88 -10.19 -7.51
C ARG A 10 15.45 -9.54 -6.27
N GLU A 11 16.63 -8.93 -6.35
CA GLU A 11 17.28 -8.32 -5.17
C GLU A 11 16.49 -7.11 -4.67
N THR A 12 16.09 -6.23 -5.59
CA THR A 12 15.22 -5.09 -5.32
C THR A 12 13.90 -5.54 -4.72
N PHE A 13 13.24 -6.52 -5.32
CA PHE A 13 11.96 -7.02 -4.80
C PHE A 13 12.12 -7.64 -3.41
N LEU A 14 13.11 -8.52 -3.22
CA LEU A 14 13.32 -9.21 -1.94
C LEU A 14 13.59 -8.23 -0.79
N SER A 15 14.38 -7.19 -1.04
CA SER A 15 14.65 -6.13 -0.05
C SER A 15 13.37 -5.39 0.37
N LEU A 16 12.54 -5.00 -0.59
CA LEU A 16 11.27 -4.31 -0.32
C LEU A 16 10.22 -5.25 0.31
N TRP A 17 10.17 -6.51 -0.12
CA TRP A 17 9.27 -7.53 0.41
C TRP A 17 9.59 -7.86 1.87
N GLN A 18 10.87 -8.03 2.22
CA GLN A 18 11.28 -8.23 3.61
C GLN A 18 10.85 -7.06 4.51
N ARG A 19 11.01 -5.81 4.04
CA ARG A 19 10.52 -4.62 4.75
C ARG A 19 8.99 -4.64 4.88
N ALA A 20 8.27 -4.99 3.83
CA ALA A 20 6.81 -5.11 3.86
C ALA A 20 6.34 -6.20 4.84
N CYS A 21 7.01 -7.34 4.94
CA CYS A 21 6.73 -8.36 5.96
C CYS A 21 6.93 -7.81 7.38
N VAL A 22 8.01 -7.06 7.63
CA VAL A 22 8.26 -6.41 8.93
C VAL A 22 7.16 -5.39 9.25
N CYS A 23 6.70 -4.62 8.27
CA CYS A 23 5.56 -3.72 8.42
C CYS A 23 4.29 -4.46 8.85
N ALA A 24 3.94 -5.56 8.17
CA ALA A 24 2.78 -6.38 8.53
C ALA A 24 2.89 -6.97 9.95
N GLN A 25 4.07 -7.48 10.33
CA GLN A 25 4.33 -7.96 11.70
C GLN A 25 4.19 -6.84 12.74
N LYS A 26 4.65 -5.63 12.42
CA LYS A 26 4.53 -4.46 13.30
C LYS A 26 3.07 -4.10 13.56
N VAL A 27 2.21 -4.17 12.55
CA VAL A 27 0.76 -3.92 12.71
C VAL A 27 0.14 -4.87 13.73
N ALA A 28 0.48 -6.16 13.66
CA ALA A 28 -0.09 -7.17 14.54
C ALA A 28 0.17 -6.94 16.04
N VAL A 29 1.19 -6.14 16.39
CA VAL A 29 1.55 -5.81 17.77
C VAL A 29 1.36 -4.34 18.13
N THR A 30 0.95 -3.50 17.17
CA THR A 30 0.70 -2.06 17.40
C THR A 30 -0.70 -1.86 17.98
N PRO A 31 -0.87 -1.08 19.06
CA PRO A 31 -2.19 -0.78 19.58
C PRO A 31 -3.06 -0.08 18.53
N ALA A 32 -4.35 -0.44 18.47
CA ALA A 32 -5.26 0.14 17.49
C ALA A 32 -5.44 1.68 17.66
N SER A 33 -5.19 2.23 18.86
CA SER A 33 -5.14 3.68 19.09
C SER A 33 -4.05 4.41 18.30
N ASP A 34 -3.01 3.68 17.89
CA ASP A 34 -1.84 4.21 17.21
C ASP A 34 -1.91 3.94 15.69
N LEU A 35 -3.04 3.42 15.22
CA LEU A 35 -3.32 3.10 13.84
C LEU A 35 -4.40 4.04 13.28
N LEU A 36 -4.28 4.38 12.00
CA LEU A 36 -5.29 5.10 11.25
C LEU A 36 -5.97 4.14 10.28
N HIS A 37 -7.23 3.81 10.54
CA HIS A 37 -7.97 2.81 9.78
C HIS A 37 -8.64 3.41 8.53
N PHE A 38 -8.55 2.69 7.41
CA PHE A 38 -9.14 3.06 6.13
C PHE A 38 -9.67 1.83 5.40
N ASP A 39 -10.64 2.03 4.50
CA ASP A 39 -11.19 0.96 3.67
C ASP A 39 -10.18 0.68 2.56
N SER A 40 -9.73 -0.57 2.45
CA SER A 40 -8.70 -0.99 1.50
C SER A 40 -9.07 -0.72 0.03
N SER A 41 -10.35 -0.59 -0.29
CA SER A 41 -10.85 -0.19 -1.61
C SER A 41 -10.51 1.26 -1.97
N ASN A 42 -10.19 2.09 -0.97
CA ASN A 42 -9.75 3.47 -1.18
C ASN A 42 -8.52 3.57 -2.08
N ILE A 43 -7.69 2.52 -2.18
CA ILE A 43 -6.57 2.44 -3.11
C ILE A 43 -6.97 2.63 -4.58
N GLY A 44 -8.25 2.42 -4.93
CA GLY A 44 -8.79 2.73 -6.25
C GLY A 44 -9.05 4.22 -6.49
N THR A 45 -9.24 5.00 -5.43
CA THR A 45 -9.70 6.40 -5.48
C THR A 45 -8.56 7.39 -5.75
N LYS A 46 -8.88 8.52 -6.39
CA LYS A 46 -7.91 9.59 -6.64
C LYS A 46 -7.43 10.27 -5.36
N ILE A 47 -8.33 10.46 -4.38
CA ILE A 47 -8.03 11.16 -3.13
C ILE A 47 -7.05 10.38 -2.26
N PHE A 48 -7.19 9.06 -2.18
CA PHE A 48 -6.28 8.23 -1.40
C PHE A 48 -4.90 8.11 -2.05
N LYS A 49 -4.84 8.05 -3.40
CA LYS A 49 -3.58 8.09 -4.14
C LYS A 49 -2.85 9.41 -3.92
N ALA A 50 -3.57 10.53 -3.92
CA ALA A 50 -3.02 11.84 -3.58
C ALA A 50 -2.44 11.83 -2.15
N LEU A 51 -3.19 11.32 -1.16
CA LEU A 51 -2.72 11.18 0.22
C LEU A 51 -1.40 10.41 0.31
N ILE A 52 -1.28 9.25 -0.34
CA ILE A 52 -0.04 8.45 -0.33
C ILE A 52 1.14 9.27 -0.86
N ARG A 53 0.93 9.99 -1.97
CA ARG A 53 1.95 10.85 -2.59
C ARG A 53 2.32 12.03 -1.71
N ASP A 54 1.34 12.64 -1.06
CA ASP A 54 1.53 13.78 -0.18
C ASP A 54 2.32 13.35 1.06
N ILE A 55 2.00 12.20 1.67
CA ILE A 55 2.78 11.62 2.77
C ILE A 55 4.22 11.32 2.33
N ALA A 56 4.40 10.69 1.16
CA ALA A 56 5.73 10.37 0.63
C ALA A 56 6.59 11.62 0.38
N SER A 57 5.95 12.74 0.00
CA SER A 57 6.60 14.02 -0.25
C SER A 57 6.84 14.81 1.04
N PHE A 58 5.91 14.75 1.98
CA PHE A 58 6.01 15.39 3.30
C PHE A 58 7.16 14.79 4.12
N LYS A 59 7.34 13.46 4.06
CA LYS A 59 8.34 12.72 4.84
C LYS A 59 9.17 11.78 3.96
N GLY A 60 9.92 12.34 3.02
CA GLY A 60 10.81 11.56 2.16
C GLY A 60 11.17 12.26 0.85
N THR A 61 11.40 11.46 -0.18
CA THR A 61 11.78 11.90 -1.53
C THR A 61 10.58 12.04 -2.47
N GLY A 62 9.36 11.81 -1.99
CA GLY A 62 8.17 11.65 -2.86
C GLY A 62 8.09 10.29 -3.55
N GLU A 63 9.00 9.36 -3.23
CA GLU A 63 9.03 8.01 -3.78
C GLU A 63 8.56 6.96 -2.77
N PHE A 64 7.80 5.98 -3.26
CA PHE A 64 7.30 4.87 -2.46
C PHE A 64 7.17 3.61 -3.30
N ALA A 65 7.10 2.47 -2.62
CA ALA A 65 6.81 1.19 -3.23
C ALA A 65 5.43 0.69 -2.78
N MET A 66 4.76 -0.04 -3.66
CA MET A 66 3.65 -0.92 -3.31
C MET A 66 4.10 -2.36 -3.52
N ILE A 67 3.99 -3.18 -2.48
CA ILE A 67 4.39 -4.59 -2.49
C ILE A 67 3.21 -5.46 -2.07
N VAL A 68 2.87 -6.46 -2.86
CA VAL A 68 1.87 -7.47 -2.50
C VAL A 68 2.54 -8.57 -1.67
N LEU A 69 1.89 -8.93 -0.56
CA LEU A 69 2.29 -10.00 0.35
C LEU A 69 1.49 -11.28 0.12
N ASN A 70 0.22 -11.14 -0.26
CA ASN A 70 -0.69 -12.25 -0.57
C ASN A 70 -1.57 -11.86 -1.77
N PRO A 71 -1.74 -12.69 -2.82
CA PRO A 71 -1.17 -14.03 -3.05
C PRO A 71 0.36 -14.11 -2.94
N ASP A 72 0.90 -15.31 -2.67
CA ASP A 72 2.34 -15.49 -2.45
C ASP A 72 3.14 -14.95 -3.67
N PRO A 73 4.07 -14.00 -3.45
CA PRO A 73 4.72 -13.32 -4.56
C PRO A 73 5.70 -14.20 -5.35
N PHE A 74 6.16 -15.31 -4.77
CA PHE A 74 7.17 -16.18 -5.37
C PHE A 74 6.54 -17.41 -6.04
N SER A 75 5.75 -18.18 -5.29
CA SER A 75 5.14 -19.43 -5.75
C SER A 75 3.88 -19.24 -6.58
N TYR A 76 3.24 -18.06 -6.51
CA TYR A 76 2.10 -17.74 -7.37
C TYR A 76 2.51 -16.71 -8.43
N PHE A 77 2.70 -15.45 -8.03
CA PHE A 77 2.77 -14.36 -9.02
C PHE A 77 4.02 -14.45 -9.91
N HIS A 78 5.21 -14.64 -9.31
CA HIS A 78 6.44 -14.80 -10.08
C HIS A 78 6.44 -16.09 -10.92
N PHE A 79 5.91 -17.18 -10.37
CA PHE A 79 5.77 -18.44 -11.10
C PHE A 79 4.92 -18.29 -12.37
N HIS A 80 3.79 -17.57 -12.30
CA HIS A 80 2.89 -17.38 -13.43
C HIS A 80 3.34 -16.29 -14.42
N PHE A 81 3.95 -15.20 -13.94
CA PHE A 81 4.16 -13.99 -14.75
C PHE A 81 5.62 -13.59 -14.95
N GLY A 82 6.58 -14.30 -14.35
CA GLY A 82 8.03 -14.05 -14.49
C GLY A 82 8.52 -12.71 -13.91
N LYS A 83 7.65 -11.99 -13.19
CA LYS A 83 7.89 -10.69 -12.56
C LYS A 83 7.35 -10.72 -11.13
N TYR A 84 7.67 -9.72 -10.30
CA TYR A 84 7.21 -9.71 -8.91
C TYR A 84 6.02 -8.76 -8.72
N PRO A 85 5.07 -9.05 -7.80
CA PRO A 85 3.87 -8.24 -7.60
C PRO A 85 4.19 -7.04 -6.72
N GLY A 86 4.93 -6.10 -7.29
CA GLY A 86 5.25 -4.83 -6.68
C GLY A 86 5.86 -3.87 -7.68
N PHE A 87 5.78 -2.58 -7.36
CA PHE A 87 6.28 -1.52 -8.21
C PHE A 87 6.68 -0.30 -7.37
N ILE A 88 7.49 0.57 -7.98
CA ILE A 88 7.96 1.81 -7.37
C ILE A 88 7.32 3.00 -8.10
N VAL A 89 6.69 3.88 -7.32
CA VAL A 89 6.19 5.16 -7.80
C VAL A 89 7.23 6.23 -7.48
N LYS A 90 7.81 6.84 -8.54
CA LYS A 90 8.77 7.93 -8.42
C LYS A 90 8.06 9.27 -8.28
N ALA A 91 8.76 10.27 -7.77
CA ALA A 91 8.21 11.60 -7.51
C ALA A 91 7.58 12.27 -8.75
N HIS A 92 8.08 11.99 -9.95
CA HIS A 92 7.55 12.54 -11.21
C HIS A 92 6.37 11.77 -11.81
N HIS A 93 6.05 10.56 -11.33
CA HIS A 93 4.92 9.77 -11.83
C HIS A 93 3.58 10.35 -11.33
N SER A 94 2.58 10.42 -12.19
CA SER A 94 1.25 10.96 -11.83
C SER A 94 0.38 9.95 -11.07
N ASN A 95 -0.74 10.43 -10.51
CA ASN A 95 -1.80 9.56 -9.99
C ASN A 95 -2.42 8.66 -11.08
N ASN A 96 -2.39 9.09 -12.34
CA ASN A 96 -2.85 8.27 -13.46
C ASN A 96 -1.87 7.13 -13.72
N ASP A 97 -0.55 7.38 -13.69
CA ASP A 97 0.46 6.31 -13.83
C ASP A 97 0.28 5.25 -12.73
N PHE A 98 0.10 5.68 -11.48
CA PHE A 98 -0.17 4.77 -10.37
C PHE A 98 -1.48 3.98 -10.59
N SER A 99 -2.54 4.64 -11.08
CA SER A 99 -3.81 3.98 -11.39
C SER A 99 -3.66 2.96 -12.51
N GLU A 100 -2.97 3.30 -13.60
CA GLU A 100 -2.72 2.39 -14.73
C GLU A 100 -1.90 1.19 -14.28
N MET A 101 -0.88 1.38 -13.44
CA MET A 101 -0.06 0.29 -12.91
C MET A 101 -0.89 -0.69 -12.08
N LEU A 102 -1.78 -0.21 -11.22
CA LEU A 102 -2.69 -1.07 -10.45
C LEU A 102 -3.56 -1.96 -11.36
N MET A 103 -3.93 -1.45 -12.54
CA MET A 103 -4.82 -2.15 -13.48
C MET A 103 -4.07 -2.88 -14.59
N THR A 104 -2.73 -2.89 -14.54
CA THR A 104 -1.90 -3.49 -15.58
C THR A 104 -2.02 -5.01 -15.53
N ASP A 105 -2.35 -5.61 -16.67
CA ASP A 105 -2.35 -7.06 -16.86
C ASP A 105 -0.92 -7.61 -16.64
N PRO A 106 -0.70 -8.50 -15.65
CA PRO A 106 0.60 -9.06 -15.39
C PRO A 106 1.03 -10.10 -16.43
N GLY A 107 0.13 -10.64 -17.25
CA GLY A 107 0.49 -11.60 -18.30
C GLY A 107 -0.69 -12.44 -18.74
N ASP A 108 -1.50 -11.89 -19.64
CA ASP A 108 -2.72 -12.49 -20.19
C ASP A 108 -3.72 -12.97 -19.11
N SER A 109 -3.69 -12.32 -17.94
CA SER A 109 -4.63 -12.55 -16.85
C SER A 109 -5.00 -11.23 -16.17
N PRO A 110 -5.88 -10.42 -16.78
CA PRO A 110 -6.31 -9.13 -16.21
C PRO A 110 -6.90 -9.24 -14.81
N ALA A 111 -7.44 -10.40 -14.43
CA ALA A 111 -7.94 -10.66 -13.09
C ALA A 111 -6.84 -10.65 -12.02
N ASP A 112 -5.59 -10.93 -12.40
CA ASP A 112 -4.42 -10.93 -11.52
C ASP A 112 -3.75 -9.55 -11.41
N ALA A 113 -4.31 -8.49 -12.02
CA ALA A 113 -3.78 -7.15 -11.83
C ALA A 113 -3.85 -6.76 -10.33
N ILE A 114 -2.82 -6.07 -9.83
CA ILE A 114 -2.66 -5.76 -8.40
C ILE A 114 -3.90 -5.07 -7.82
N GLY A 115 -4.54 -4.16 -8.56
CA GLY A 115 -5.75 -3.46 -8.15
C GLY A 115 -6.92 -4.39 -7.86
N TYR A 116 -6.97 -5.56 -8.51
CA TYR A 116 -8.00 -6.58 -8.34
C TYR A 116 -7.57 -7.69 -7.36
N TYR A 117 -6.39 -8.27 -7.56
CA TYR A 117 -5.95 -9.47 -6.84
C TYR A 117 -4.71 -9.23 -5.97
N SER A 118 -4.86 -8.33 -5.00
CA SER A 118 -3.94 -8.14 -3.88
C SER A 118 -4.70 -8.27 -2.56
N GLU A 119 -4.74 -9.48 -2.01
CA GLU A 119 -5.40 -9.76 -0.74
C GLU A 119 -4.70 -9.04 0.41
N GLN A 120 -3.37 -9.07 0.42
CA GLN A 120 -2.56 -8.31 1.37
C GLN A 120 -1.50 -7.50 0.64
N TYR A 121 -1.39 -6.22 0.95
CA TYR A 121 -0.36 -5.35 0.38
C TYR A 121 0.16 -4.34 1.39
N VAL A 122 1.36 -3.83 1.11
CA VAL A 122 1.99 -2.74 1.85
C VAL A 122 2.36 -1.63 0.89
N VAL A 123 2.08 -0.40 1.29
CA VAL A 123 2.65 0.81 0.69
C VAL A 123 3.66 1.38 1.67
N LEU A 124 4.91 1.55 1.26
CA LEU A 124 6.00 2.00 2.11
C LEU A 124 6.94 2.95 1.37
N PRO A 125 7.56 3.95 2.04
CA PRO A 125 8.50 4.84 1.41
C PRO A 125 9.79 4.09 1.04
N ILE A 126 10.49 4.56 0.01
CA ILE A 126 11.83 4.03 -0.31
C ILE A 126 12.78 4.22 0.89
N SER A 127 12.69 5.38 1.54
CA SER A 127 13.36 5.69 2.81
C SER A 127 12.39 6.41 3.76
N GLY A 128 12.25 5.91 4.99
CA GLY A 128 11.32 6.44 5.99
C GLY A 128 10.65 5.33 6.82
N GLU A 129 9.81 5.75 7.76
CA GLU A 129 9.25 4.87 8.80
C GLU A 129 7.72 4.75 8.79
N TRP A 130 7.04 5.49 7.90
CA TRP A 130 5.60 5.33 7.70
C TRP A 130 5.32 4.15 6.77
N PHE A 131 4.15 3.54 6.90
CA PHE A 131 3.66 2.58 5.92
C PHE A 131 2.15 2.42 6.05
N MET A 132 1.53 1.97 4.96
CA MET A 132 0.17 1.47 4.95
C MET A 132 0.21 -0.03 4.76
N TYR A 133 -0.55 -0.77 5.54
CA TYR A 133 -0.82 -2.20 5.35
C TYR A 133 -2.31 -2.37 5.11
N ALA A 134 -2.69 -3.20 4.17
CA ALA A 134 -4.08 -3.55 3.95
C ALA A 134 -4.25 -5.06 3.84
N ASP A 135 -5.34 -5.55 4.41
CA ASP A 135 -5.83 -6.91 4.31
C ASP A 135 -7.28 -6.88 3.82
N ARG A 136 -7.48 -7.24 2.55
CA ARG A 136 -8.80 -7.27 1.92
C ARG A 136 -9.70 -8.38 2.49
N GLY A 137 -9.13 -9.36 3.20
CA GLY A 137 -9.87 -10.41 3.90
C GLY A 137 -10.37 -10.00 5.29
N TRP A 138 -9.80 -8.96 5.91
CA TRP A 138 -10.23 -8.46 7.23
C TRP A 138 -11.47 -7.57 7.14
N ASP A 139 -12.57 -8.02 7.77
CA ASP A 139 -13.81 -7.24 7.97
C ASP A 139 -14.33 -6.51 6.72
N GLY A 140 -14.30 -7.18 5.56
CA GLY A 140 -14.76 -6.60 4.29
C GLY A 140 -13.74 -5.71 3.58
N GLY A 141 -12.51 -5.65 4.11
CA GLY A 141 -11.33 -5.09 3.47
C GLY A 141 -10.80 -3.85 4.17
N THR A 142 -10.08 -4.05 5.28
CA THR A 142 -9.51 -2.97 6.11
C THR A 142 -8.02 -2.78 5.83
N GLY A 143 -7.59 -1.53 5.86
CA GLY A 143 -6.19 -1.15 5.94
C GLY A 143 -5.91 -0.19 7.08
N VAL A 144 -4.62 -0.07 7.41
CA VAL A 144 -4.11 0.80 8.46
C VAL A 144 -2.89 1.57 7.97
N LEU A 145 -2.82 2.84 8.34
CA LEU A 145 -1.63 3.67 8.23
C LEU A 145 -1.00 3.79 9.62
N THR A 146 0.33 3.67 9.69
CA THR A 146 1.12 4.01 10.88
C THR A 146 2.45 4.64 10.49
N GLY A 147 3.07 5.37 11.42
CA GLY A 147 4.31 6.09 11.18
C GLY A 147 4.64 7.07 12.29
N PRO A 148 5.65 7.93 12.09
CA PRO A 148 6.01 8.98 13.03
C PRO A 148 4.85 9.95 13.35
N PRO A 149 4.81 10.57 14.54
CA PRO A 149 3.67 11.39 14.98
C PRO A 149 3.27 12.53 14.03
N ASP A 150 4.25 13.15 13.37
CA ASP A 150 4.02 14.22 12.39
C ASP A 150 3.34 13.69 11.11
N VAL A 151 3.72 12.51 10.63
CA VAL A 151 3.03 11.83 9.52
C VAL A 151 1.58 11.48 9.90
N MET A 152 1.38 10.96 11.12
CA MET A 152 0.05 10.60 11.60
C MET A 152 -0.86 11.81 11.74
N MET A 153 -0.33 12.94 12.18
CA MET A 153 -1.05 14.21 12.26
C MET A 153 -1.40 14.74 10.87
N PHE A 154 -0.41 14.82 9.98
CA PHE A 154 -0.59 15.25 8.59
C PHE A 154 -1.66 14.43 7.87
N ALA A 155 -1.63 13.10 8.03
CA ALA A 155 -2.59 12.21 7.41
C ALA A 155 -4.02 12.44 7.92
N ARG A 156 -4.21 12.60 9.24
CA ARG A 156 -5.52 12.90 9.84
C ARG A 156 -6.15 14.19 9.31
N GLU A 157 -5.32 15.20 9.03
CA GLU A 157 -5.77 16.47 8.46
C GLU A 157 -6.08 16.38 6.96
N SER A 158 -5.47 15.42 6.27
CA SER A 158 -5.52 15.28 4.81
C SER A 158 -6.57 14.27 4.32
N PHE A 159 -7.03 13.35 5.18
CA PHE A 159 -7.97 12.29 4.81
C PHE A 159 -8.84 11.84 5.98
N ALA A 160 -10.09 11.50 5.67
CA ALA A 160 -11.04 10.97 6.64
C ALA A 160 -10.82 9.47 6.89
N PHE A 161 -9.95 9.16 7.84
CA PHE A 161 -9.84 7.82 8.42
C PHE A 161 -11.04 7.57 9.34
N TYR A 162 -11.57 6.35 9.37
CA TYR A 162 -12.66 6.04 10.29
C TYR A 162 -12.12 5.74 11.69
N GLU A 163 -12.88 6.17 12.71
CA GLU A 163 -12.61 5.81 14.09
C GLU A 163 -12.73 4.28 14.22
N ASN A 164 -11.74 3.71 14.90
CA ASN A 164 -11.57 2.29 15.15
C ASN A 164 -12.92 1.58 15.42
N PRO A 165 -13.29 0.48 14.73
CA PRO A 165 -14.58 -0.20 14.94
C PRO A 165 -14.84 -0.65 16.39
N ASP A 166 -13.81 -0.71 17.23
CA ASP A 166 -13.91 -1.00 18.66
C ASP A 166 -14.23 0.22 19.55
N GLN A 167 -14.30 1.44 19.00
CA GLN A 167 -14.73 2.62 19.75
C GLN A 167 -16.25 2.80 19.64
N PRO A 168 -17.00 2.77 20.77
CA PRO A 168 -18.41 3.12 20.73
C PRO A 168 -18.57 4.57 20.24
N PRO A 169 -19.62 4.88 19.47
CA PRO A 169 -19.82 6.21 18.92
C PRO A 169 -19.85 7.25 20.04
N ARG A 170 -19.04 8.31 19.88
CA ARG A 170 -19.07 9.45 20.80
C ARG A 170 -20.45 10.07 20.77
N SER A 171 -21.13 10.02 21.91
CA SER A 171 -22.37 10.76 22.12
C SER A 171 -22.03 12.25 22.11
N ILE A 172 -22.69 13.00 21.23
CA ILE A 172 -22.64 14.47 21.13
C ILE A 172 -23.45 15.07 22.28
#